data_AF-X0XRU5-F1
#
_entry.id   AF-X0XRU5-F1
#
_cell.length_a   1.000
_cell.length_b   1.000
_cell.length_c   1.000
_cell.angle_alpha   90.00
_cell.angle_beta   90.00
_cell.angle_gamma   90.00
#
_symmetry.space_group_name_H-M   'P 1'
#
loop_
_entity.id
_entity.type
_entity.pdbx_description
1 polymer ?
#
loop_
_entity_poly.entity_id
_entity_poly.type
_entity_poly.pdbx_seq_one_letter_code
_entity_poly.pdbx_strand_id
1 'polypeptide(L)'
;GDYYLGVELYEVTDLDGQQYALAWHAVIETATLLWTGAIDDAWDIDGTANWSQASLPRQYTDGDHVIFNDTAVAAPLIDLTATVNPGSVLVNNDAVNFEFGGAGSIAGSCGLTKNGAAMLTIATSNTYTGDTRINAGTVTVAADGALGAGAVKLGDTTGSSDA
;
A
#
# COMPACT_ATOMS: atom_id res chain seq x y z
N GLY A 1 14.24 14.13 -5.50
CA GLY A 1 14.79 13.41 -6.65
C GLY A 1 13.61 13.20 -7.53
N ASP A 2 13.35 14.18 -8.39
CA ASP A 2 12.00 14.42 -8.88
C ASP A 2 11.68 13.44 -10.00
N TYR A 3 10.58 12.70 -9.86
CA TYR A 3 10.09 11.78 -10.86
C TYR A 3 9.69 12.60 -12.10
N TYR A 4 10.58 12.66 -13.09
CA TYR A 4 10.26 13.22 -14.39
C TYR A 4 9.22 12.32 -15.05
N LEU A 5 7.97 12.80 -15.09
CA LEU A 5 6.94 12.33 -16.00
C LEU A 5 7.53 12.43 -17.42
N GLY A 6 7.87 11.30 -18.02
CA GLY A 6 8.24 11.25 -19.43
C GLY A 6 7.01 11.57 -20.27
N VAL A 7 6.83 12.84 -20.62
CA VAL A 7 5.88 13.21 -21.68
C VAL A 7 6.51 12.79 -23.00
N GLU A 8 6.02 11.70 -23.58
CA GLU A 8 6.39 11.32 -24.95
C GLU A 8 5.63 12.25 -25.91
N LEU A 9 6.36 13.22 -26.48
CA LEU A 9 5.81 14.16 -27.46
C LEU A 9 5.89 13.52 -28.84
N TYR A 10 4.74 13.36 -29.50
CA TYR A 10 4.69 13.01 -30.91
C TYR A 10 4.41 14.26 -31.73
N GLU A 11 5.36 14.62 -32.59
CA GLU A 11 5.16 15.67 -33.59
C GLU A 11 4.32 15.11 -34.73
N VAL A 12 3.16 15.71 -34.98
CA VAL A 12 2.30 15.39 -36.11
C VAL A 12 2.27 16.59 -37.04
N THR A 13 2.48 16.35 -38.34
CA THR A 13 2.34 17.40 -39.36
C THR A 13 1.03 17.18 -40.11
N ASP A 14 0.22 18.22 -40.26
CA ASP A 14 -0.99 18.16 -41.09
C ASP A 14 -0.67 18.30 -42.59
N LEU A 15 -1.70 18.19 -43.43
CA LEU A 15 -1.56 18.25 -44.89
C LEU A 15 -1.12 19.64 -45.41
N ASP A 16 -1.25 20.68 -44.58
CA ASP A 16 -0.84 22.04 -44.89
C ASP A 16 0.57 22.36 -44.35
N GLY A 17 1.22 21.39 -43.70
CA GLY A 17 2.58 21.51 -43.17
C GLY A 17 2.66 22.13 -41.77
N GLN A 18 1.53 22.34 -41.08
CA GLN A 18 1.53 22.80 -39.69
C GLN A 18 1.89 21.65 -38.76
N GLN A 19 2.81 21.91 -37.82
CA GLN A 19 3.22 20.94 -36.81
C GLN A 19 2.39 21.11 -35.53
N TYR A 20 1.94 19.98 -35.00
CA TYR A 20 1.26 19.89 -33.70
C TYR A 20 2.04 18.93 -32.82
N ALA A 21 2.29 19.33 -31.59
CA ALA A 21 2.75 18.42 -30.55
C ALA A 21 1.53 17.78 -29.90
N LEU A 22 1.37 16.46 -30.06
CA LEU A 22 0.44 15.70 -29.25
C LEU A 22 1.17 15.22 -28.01
N ALA A 23 0.70 15.64 -26.83
CA ALA A 23 1.14 15.10 -25.56
C ALA A 23 0.13 14.04 -25.12
N TRP A 24 0.53 12.77 -25.08
CA TRP A 24 -0.20 11.80 -24.31
C TRP A 24 0.16 11.97 -22.84
N HIS A 25 -0.81 12.40 -22.03
CA HIS A 25 -0.67 12.32 -20.59
C HIS A 25 -1.08 10.90 -20.19
N ALA A 26 -0.11 10.03 -19.94
CA ALA A 26 -0.39 8.84 -19.15
C ALA A 26 -0.79 9.35 -17.76
N VAL A 27 -2.09 9.43 -17.49
CA VAL A 27 -2.58 9.64 -16.14
C VAL A 27 -2.12 8.41 -15.38
N ILE A 28 -1.14 8.57 -14.50
CA ILE A 28 -0.77 7.51 -13.55
C ILE A 28 -1.86 7.53 -12.50
N GLU A 29 -2.99 6.88 -12.81
CA GLU A 29 -4.06 6.70 -11.85
C GLU A 29 -3.52 5.80 -10.74
N THR A 30 -3.50 6.32 -9.50
CA THR A 30 -3.19 5.55 -8.30
C THR A 30 -4.01 4.27 -8.32
N ALA A 31 -3.36 3.11 -8.38
CA ALA A 31 -4.03 1.84 -8.47
C ALA A 31 -4.49 1.36 -7.09
N THR A 32 -5.47 0.46 -7.08
CA THR A 32 -5.73 -0.38 -5.90
C THR A 32 -5.14 -1.76 -6.18
N LEU A 33 -4.11 -2.10 -5.42
CA LEU A 33 -3.30 -3.29 -5.59
C LEU A 33 -3.59 -4.30 -4.48
N LEU A 34 -3.76 -5.56 -4.87
CA LEU A 34 -3.90 -6.68 -3.94
C LEU A 34 -2.56 -7.39 -3.81
N TRP A 35 -2.06 -7.52 -2.58
CA TRP A 35 -0.87 -8.31 -2.28
C TRP A 35 -1.09 -9.76 -2.66
N THR A 36 -0.20 -10.29 -3.49
CA THR A 36 -0.15 -11.72 -3.81
C THR A 36 1.08 -12.37 -3.19
N GLY A 37 2.23 -11.68 -3.19
CA GLY A 37 3.51 -12.28 -2.81
C GLY A 37 3.90 -13.43 -3.75
N ALA A 38 3.54 -13.31 -5.03
CA ALA A 38 3.67 -14.40 -5.99
C ALA A 38 5.12 -14.71 -6.39
N ILE A 39 6.02 -13.72 -6.31
CA ILE A 39 7.43 -13.89 -6.63
C ILE A 39 8.22 -14.15 -5.35
N ASP A 40 8.04 -13.28 -4.35
CA ASP A 40 8.65 -13.39 -3.03
C ASP A 40 7.82 -12.58 -2.00
N ASP A 41 8.39 -12.34 -0.82
CA ASP A 41 7.78 -11.60 0.28
C ASP A 41 8.07 -10.09 0.25
N ALA A 42 8.78 -9.57 -0.76
CA ALA A 42 9.22 -8.17 -0.80
C ALA A 42 8.08 -7.20 -1.17
N TRP A 43 7.78 -6.27 -0.27
CA TRP A 43 7.11 -5.01 -0.59
C TRP A 43 8.18 -3.94 -0.85
N ASP A 44 8.50 -3.78 -2.13
CA ASP A 44 9.53 -2.85 -2.60
C ASP A 44 8.98 -1.82 -3.61
N ILE A 45 9.85 -0.87 -3.97
CA ILE A 45 9.67 0.10 -5.06
C ILE A 45 10.56 -0.24 -6.28
N ASP A 46 11.28 -1.36 -6.22
CA ASP A 46 12.33 -1.74 -7.15
C ASP A 46 11.81 -2.64 -8.30
N GLY A 47 10.50 -2.88 -8.33
CA GLY A 47 9.80 -3.45 -9.47
C GLY A 47 9.48 -4.93 -9.33
N THR A 48 9.44 -5.49 -8.12
CA THR A 48 8.98 -6.87 -7.95
C THR A 48 7.47 -6.97 -8.13
N ALA A 49 7.01 -7.92 -8.96
CA ALA A 49 5.60 -8.07 -9.31
C ALA A 49 4.80 -8.90 -8.28
N ASN A 50 4.87 -8.52 -7.00
CA ASN A 50 4.15 -9.18 -5.90
C ASN A 50 2.73 -8.67 -5.67
N TRP A 51 2.23 -7.83 -6.58
CA TRP A 51 0.91 -7.23 -6.50
C TRP A 51 0.03 -7.70 -7.65
N SER A 52 -1.27 -7.54 -7.51
CA SER A 52 -2.21 -7.75 -8.60
C SER A 52 -3.26 -6.64 -8.69
N GLN A 53 -3.70 -6.37 -9.91
CA GLN A 53 -4.85 -5.52 -10.21
C GLN A 53 -5.69 -6.23 -11.27
N ALA A 54 -6.95 -6.51 -10.96
CA ALA A 54 -7.82 -7.32 -11.82
C ALA A 54 -7.15 -8.63 -12.30
N SER A 55 -6.46 -9.32 -11.38
CA SER A 55 -5.72 -10.58 -11.60
C SER A 55 -4.48 -10.49 -12.50
N LEU A 56 -4.11 -9.29 -12.98
CA LEU A 56 -2.85 -9.09 -13.69
C LEU A 56 -1.74 -8.79 -12.67
N PRO A 57 -0.53 -9.38 -12.82
CA PRO A 57 0.62 -9.02 -12.00
C PRO A 57 0.97 -7.54 -12.14
N ARG A 58 1.26 -6.90 -11.02
CA ARG A 58 1.63 -5.48 -10.92
C ARG A 58 2.81 -5.31 -9.98
N GLN A 59 3.53 -4.23 -10.22
CA GLN A 59 4.51 -3.67 -9.30
C GLN A 59 3.80 -2.63 -8.44
N TYR A 60 4.32 -2.38 -7.24
CA TYR A 60 3.88 -1.27 -6.42
C TYR A 60 4.61 0.01 -6.80
N THR A 61 3.88 1.13 -6.78
CA THR A 61 4.46 2.47 -6.84
C THR A 61 3.88 3.33 -5.72
N ASP A 62 4.68 4.29 -5.23
CA ASP A 62 4.20 5.24 -4.22
C ASP A 62 2.94 5.97 -4.70
N GLY A 63 1.98 6.12 -3.79
CA GLY A 63 0.63 6.61 -4.07
C GLY A 63 -0.39 5.50 -4.34
N ASP A 64 0.02 4.28 -4.69
CA ASP A 64 -0.92 3.16 -4.84
C ASP A 64 -1.58 2.79 -3.51
N HIS A 65 -2.86 2.43 -3.57
CA HIS A 65 -3.61 1.86 -2.47
C HIS A 65 -3.35 0.36 -2.40
N VAL A 66 -3.04 -0.17 -1.22
CA VAL A 66 -2.68 -1.58 -1.07
C VAL A 66 -3.65 -2.34 -0.18
N ILE A 67 -3.96 -3.57 -0.57
CA ILE A 67 -4.86 -4.48 0.14
C ILE A 67 -4.10 -5.78 0.44
N PHE A 68 -4.17 -6.22 1.68
CA PHE A 68 -3.70 -7.54 2.13
C PHE A 68 -4.92 -8.35 2.56
N ASN A 69 -5.12 -9.55 1.99
CA ASN A 69 -6.22 -10.44 2.36
C ASN A 69 -5.80 -11.91 2.30
N ASP A 70 -6.73 -12.82 2.61
CA ASP A 70 -6.46 -14.26 2.71
C ASP A 70 -6.10 -14.95 1.39
N THR A 71 -6.05 -14.24 0.25
CA THR A 71 -5.60 -14.79 -1.04
C THR A 71 -4.08 -14.72 -1.24
N ALA A 72 -3.35 -14.08 -0.33
CA ALA A 72 -1.89 -14.01 -0.36
C ALA A 72 -1.24 -15.40 -0.32
N VAL A 73 -0.21 -15.60 -1.14
CA VAL A 73 0.55 -16.86 -1.18
C VAL A 73 1.87 -16.78 -0.43
N ALA A 74 2.50 -15.60 -0.32
CA ALA A 74 3.58 -15.35 0.63
C ALA A 74 3.02 -14.71 1.91
N ALA A 75 2.99 -15.52 2.97
CA ALA A 75 2.58 -15.17 4.32
C ALA A 75 3.34 -16.09 5.32
N PRO A 76 3.58 -15.66 6.57
CA PRO A 76 3.04 -14.44 7.19
C PRO A 76 3.84 -13.18 6.87
N LEU A 77 5.12 -13.29 6.52
CA LEU A 77 6.01 -12.13 6.36
C LEU A 77 5.72 -11.38 5.07
N ILE A 78 5.66 -10.05 5.20
CA ILE A 78 5.74 -9.04 4.15
C ILE A 78 6.99 -8.22 4.48
N ASP A 79 8.05 -8.41 3.71
CA ASP A 79 9.34 -7.76 3.90
C ASP A 79 9.34 -6.38 3.25
N LEU A 80 9.23 -5.32 4.06
CA LEU A 80 9.46 -3.97 3.58
C LEU A 80 10.96 -3.77 3.41
N THR A 81 11.42 -3.79 2.17
CA THR A 81 12.86 -3.65 1.85
C THR A 81 13.28 -2.18 1.72
N ALA A 82 12.32 -1.26 1.59
CA ALA A 82 12.51 0.17 1.46
C ALA A 82 11.43 0.96 2.21
N THR A 83 11.55 2.30 2.22
CA THR A 83 10.44 3.15 2.67
C THR A 83 9.41 3.28 1.56
N VAL A 84 8.15 2.95 1.86
CA VAL A 84 7.00 2.98 0.93
C VAL A 84 5.99 4.04 1.38
N ASN A 85 5.35 4.72 0.42
CA ASN A 85 4.38 5.79 0.66
C ASN A 85 3.04 5.50 -0.03
N PRO A 86 2.27 4.49 0.42
CA PRO A 86 1.01 4.11 -0.24
C PRO A 86 -0.05 5.20 -0.10
N GLY A 87 -1.07 5.19 -0.96
CA GLY A 87 -2.25 6.04 -0.78
C GLY A 87 -3.09 5.62 0.43
N SER A 88 -3.15 4.31 0.70
CA SER A 88 -3.74 3.73 1.91
C SER A 88 -3.30 2.28 2.10
N VAL A 89 -3.35 1.79 3.33
CA VAL A 89 -3.11 0.38 3.66
C VAL A 89 -4.39 -0.24 4.23
N LEU A 90 -4.94 -1.24 3.55
CA LEU A 90 -6.05 -2.05 4.05
C LEU A 90 -5.56 -3.48 4.32
N VAL A 91 -5.68 -3.93 5.55
CA VAL A 91 -5.46 -5.32 5.94
C VAL A 91 -6.82 -5.92 6.25
N ASN A 92 -7.29 -6.84 5.41
CA ASN A 92 -8.59 -7.50 5.50
C ASN A 92 -8.38 -9.02 5.51
N ASN A 93 -7.97 -9.54 6.66
CA ASN A 93 -7.54 -10.93 6.84
C ASN A 93 -8.37 -11.63 7.93
N ASP A 94 -9.06 -12.71 7.56
CA ASP A 94 -9.88 -13.50 8.47
C ASP A 94 -9.20 -14.80 8.92
N ALA A 95 -8.29 -15.35 8.10
CA ALA A 95 -7.63 -16.63 8.36
C ALA A 95 -6.10 -16.55 8.34
N VAL A 96 -5.54 -15.70 7.49
CA VAL A 96 -4.09 -15.57 7.28
C VAL A 96 -3.54 -14.49 8.21
N ASN A 97 -2.55 -14.82 9.02
CA ASN A 97 -1.83 -13.80 9.79
C ASN A 97 -0.79 -13.11 8.89
N PHE A 98 -0.65 -11.80 9.05
CA PHE A 98 0.38 -11.02 8.38
C PHE A 98 1.38 -10.43 9.37
N GLU A 99 2.61 -10.26 8.92
CA GLU A 99 3.68 -9.56 9.61
C GLU A 99 4.32 -8.56 8.66
N PHE A 100 4.20 -7.27 8.97
CA PHE A 100 4.98 -6.22 8.31
C PHE A 100 6.34 -6.14 9.01
N GLY A 101 7.38 -6.62 8.34
CA GLY A 101 8.75 -6.66 8.84
C GLY A 101 9.74 -6.03 7.86
N GLY A 102 11.03 -6.22 8.09
CA GLY A 102 12.09 -5.73 7.21
C GLY A 102 12.82 -4.48 7.71
N ALA A 103 13.77 -4.01 6.90
CA ALA A 103 14.58 -2.83 7.18
C ALA A 103 13.90 -1.51 6.75
N GLY A 104 12.81 -1.63 5.98
CA GLY A 104 12.01 -0.53 5.45
C GLY A 104 10.95 -0.02 6.42
N SER A 105 10.08 0.85 5.90
CA SER A 105 9.01 1.47 6.70
C SER A 105 7.85 1.95 5.81
N ILE A 106 6.69 2.16 6.42
CA ILE A 106 5.54 2.83 5.79
C ILE A 106 5.53 4.29 6.22
N ALA A 107 5.47 5.20 5.26
CA ALA A 107 5.51 6.64 5.47
C ALA A 107 4.38 7.39 4.73
N GLY A 108 4.43 8.73 4.77
CA GLY A 108 3.50 9.60 4.06
C GLY A 108 2.20 9.92 4.80
N SER A 109 1.19 10.36 4.06
CA SER A 109 -0.14 10.72 4.60
C SER A 109 -1.10 9.53 4.69
N CYS A 110 -0.62 8.32 4.42
CA CYS A 110 -1.45 7.12 4.41
C CYS A 110 -1.99 6.79 5.80
N GLY A 111 -3.14 6.12 5.83
CA GLY A 111 -3.67 5.48 7.03
C GLY A 111 -3.68 3.96 6.87
N LEU A 112 -3.70 3.26 7.99
CA LEU A 112 -3.80 1.81 8.06
C LEU A 112 -5.17 1.42 8.62
N THR A 113 -5.92 0.60 7.89
CA THR A 113 -7.17 0.00 8.38
C THR A 113 -7.00 -1.50 8.53
N LYS A 114 -7.20 -2.01 9.74
CA LYS A 114 -7.24 -3.43 10.06
C LYS A 114 -8.69 -3.90 10.22
N ASN A 115 -9.06 -4.81 9.34
CA ASN A 115 -10.31 -5.58 9.33
C ASN A 115 -9.99 -7.07 9.43
N GLY A 116 -11.03 -7.88 9.63
CA GLY A 116 -10.93 -9.33 9.71
C GLY A 116 -10.38 -9.85 11.03
N ALA A 117 -10.68 -11.11 11.33
CA ALA A 117 -10.41 -11.71 12.64
C ALA A 117 -8.94 -12.08 12.90
N ALA A 118 -8.15 -12.31 11.85
CA ALA A 118 -6.76 -12.76 11.99
C ALA A 118 -5.82 -11.64 12.47
N MET A 119 -4.60 -12.02 12.87
CA MET A 119 -3.63 -11.11 13.47
C MET A 119 -2.85 -10.34 12.40
N LEU A 120 -2.52 -9.09 12.71
CA LEU A 120 -1.49 -8.31 12.01
C LEU A 120 -0.37 -7.98 13.01
N THR A 121 0.84 -8.44 12.76
CA THR A 121 2.04 -8.00 13.47
C THR A 121 2.68 -6.87 12.69
N ILE A 122 3.07 -5.78 13.37
CA ILE A 122 3.81 -4.67 12.77
C ILE A 122 5.14 -4.56 13.51
N ALA A 123 6.20 -5.05 12.85
CA ALA A 123 7.57 -5.10 13.34
C ALA A 123 8.48 -4.05 12.67
N THR A 124 7.94 -3.19 11.81
CA THR A 124 8.62 -2.02 11.25
C THR A 124 8.39 -0.76 12.07
N SER A 125 9.34 0.17 12.06
CA SER A 125 9.18 1.51 12.63
C SER A 125 8.62 2.47 11.58
N ASN A 126 7.33 2.77 11.67
CA ASN A 126 6.60 3.51 10.65
C ASN A 126 6.50 5.01 10.97
N THR A 127 6.31 5.82 9.93
CA THR A 127 6.23 7.30 10.04
C THR A 127 5.03 7.90 9.33
N TYR A 128 4.08 7.07 8.89
CA TYR A 128 2.84 7.58 8.30
C TYR A 128 2.04 8.43 9.30
N THR A 129 1.34 9.42 8.78
CA THR A 129 0.64 10.44 9.58
C THR A 129 -0.87 10.29 9.59
N GLY A 130 -1.43 9.45 8.71
CA GLY A 130 -2.85 9.08 8.76
C GLY A 130 -3.14 8.11 9.92
N ASP A 131 -4.41 8.02 10.30
CA ASP A 131 -4.82 7.21 11.45
C ASP A 131 -4.61 5.70 11.22
N THR A 132 -4.32 4.99 12.31
CA THR A 132 -4.50 3.54 12.38
C THR A 132 -5.90 3.24 12.89
N ARG A 133 -6.74 2.60 12.08
CA ARG A 133 -8.08 2.14 12.48
C ARG A 133 -8.10 0.62 12.62
N ILE A 134 -8.45 0.11 13.79
CA ILE A 134 -8.56 -1.32 14.08
C ILE A 134 -10.03 -1.65 14.27
N ASN A 135 -10.69 -2.16 13.24
CA ASN A 135 -12.11 -2.51 13.30
C ASN A 135 -12.35 -3.94 13.81
N ALA A 136 -11.40 -4.86 13.60
CA ALA A 136 -11.51 -6.25 14.03
C ALA A 136 -10.13 -6.92 14.14
N GLY A 137 -10.09 -8.04 14.87
CA GLY A 137 -8.88 -8.85 15.05
C GLY A 137 -7.90 -8.25 16.05
N THR A 138 -6.63 -8.66 15.94
CA THR A 138 -5.55 -8.20 16.83
C THR A 138 -4.46 -7.52 16.00
N VAL A 139 -3.95 -6.39 16.48
CA VAL A 139 -2.72 -5.76 16.00
C VAL A 139 -1.64 -5.90 17.06
N THR A 140 -0.56 -6.59 16.72
CA THR A 140 0.62 -6.74 17.58
C THR A 140 1.65 -5.68 17.18
N VAL A 141 2.00 -4.81 18.12
CA VAL A 141 3.06 -3.80 17.96
C VAL A 141 4.38 -4.41 18.40
N ALA A 142 5.29 -4.65 17.46
CA ALA A 142 6.56 -5.32 17.70
C ALA A 142 7.79 -4.40 17.48
N ALA A 143 7.58 -3.12 17.16
CA ALA A 143 8.63 -2.12 17.03
C ALA A 143 8.18 -0.75 17.56
N ASP A 144 9.15 0.07 17.97
CA ASP A 144 8.89 1.47 18.32
C ASP A 144 8.40 2.22 17.08
N GLY A 145 7.32 3.00 17.21
CA GLY A 145 6.74 3.72 16.08
C GLY A 145 5.96 2.84 15.09
N ALA A 146 5.65 1.58 15.41
CA ALA A 146 4.93 0.70 14.49
C ALA A 146 3.60 1.27 13.96
N LEU A 147 2.89 2.05 14.77
CA LEU A 147 1.60 2.64 14.40
C LEU A 147 1.70 4.04 13.78
N GLY A 148 2.90 4.48 13.42
CA GLY A 148 3.11 5.82 12.86
C GLY A 148 2.80 6.94 13.87
N ALA A 149 2.52 8.13 13.32
CA ALA A 149 2.25 9.35 14.09
C ALA A 149 0.75 9.73 14.13
N GLY A 150 -0.10 9.03 13.38
CA GLY A 150 -1.55 9.24 13.36
C GLY A 150 -2.24 8.77 14.64
N ALA A 151 -3.53 9.08 14.78
CA ALA A 151 -4.30 8.59 15.92
C ALA A 151 -4.62 7.11 15.76
N VAL A 152 -4.64 6.37 16.87
CA VAL A 152 -5.15 4.99 16.90
C VAL A 152 -6.64 5.03 17.24
N LYS A 153 -7.45 4.42 16.39
CA LYS A 153 -8.91 4.34 16.52
C LYS A 153 -9.34 2.88 16.58
N LEU A 154 -10.09 2.51 17.60
CA LEU A 154 -10.69 1.17 17.71
C LEU A 154 -12.14 1.25 17.21
N GLY A 155 -12.50 0.38 16.27
CA GLY A 155 -13.84 0.24 15.72
C GLY A 155 -14.77 -0.48 16.71
N ASP A 156 -16.03 -0.04 16.74
CA ASP A 156 -17.08 -0.48 17.67
C ASP A 156 -16.68 -0.42 19.15
N THR A 157 -16.44 0.80 19.64
CA THR A 157 -16.68 1.10 21.05
C THR A 157 -18.17 1.34 21.24
N THR A 158 -18.99 0.30 21.09
CA THR A 158 -20.20 0.20 21.92
C THR A 158 -19.70 0.16 23.35
N GLY A 159 -19.48 1.35 23.90
CA GLY A 159 -19.22 1.53 25.31
C GLY A 159 -20.37 0.84 26.03
N SER A 160 -20.04 -0.21 26.77
CA SER A 160 -20.87 -0.62 27.90
C SER A 160 -20.95 0.59 28.83
N SER A 161 -21.89 1.48 28.55
CA SER A 161 -22.47 2.37 29.53
C SER A 161 -23.59 1.57 30.20
N ASP A 162 -23.17 0.61 31.01
CA ASP A 162 -24.02 -0.08 31.96
C ASP A 162 -23.11 -0.52 33.10
N ALA A 163 -23.38 -0.24 34.37
CA ALA A 163 -24.24 0.74 35.04
C ALA A 163 -23.76 0.74 36.50
#